data_AF-A0A379WFA7-F1
#
_entry.id   AF-A0A379WFA7-F1
#
_cell.length_a   1.000
_cell.length_b   1.000
_cell.length_c   1.000
_cell.angle_alpha   90.00
_cell.angle_beta   90.00
_cell.angle_gamma   90.00
#
_symmetry.space_group_name_H-M   'P 1'
#
loop_
_entity.id
_entity.type
_entity.pdbx_description
1 polymer ?
#
loop_
_entity_poly.entity_id
_entity_poly.type
_entity_poly.pdbx_seq_one_letter_code
_entity_poly.pdbx_strand_id
1 'polypeptide(L)'
;MLKSPLLWKMITLGGAMILLLIPLMMVRHTIVERADYRSHVEAAIRQSTSGPQKVVGPLVAVPVTELYTVLEEEKEVQYKRSYLYFWLPESLLVEGNQNVEARKIGIYQGQVWHTDMAIKAEFDVARLHELNRPNITLGKPFIVVGVGDARGISAVKAPQVNGETLTVEPGTGLPESREGIHIPLPDSQWATRNLTLAMSLNLSGTGSFSLVPVGRSSEMTLTSNWPHPNFVGDFLPGKREISGSGFQAQWQTSRFATNLGEQFADAQKVDWDNLPAFSVAVSTPADQYQLTDRATKYAILLITLTFMAFFVFETLTGQRLHPMQYLAGGVIAGDVLPAVAGTVGTYRFHRQPGSPQAWWAR
;
A
#
# COMPACT_ATOMS: atom_id res chain seq x y z
N MET A 1 -39.94 0.48 -45.88
CA MET A 1 -41.17 0.58 -45.06
C MET A 1 -41.31 -0.69 -44.22
N LEU A 2 -40.82 -0.68 -42.98
CA LEU A 2 -40.83 -1.87 -42.11
C LEU A 2 -42.25 -2.10 -41.55
N LYS A 3 -43.07 -2.86 -42.28
CA LYS A 3 -44.41 -3.30 -41.86
C LYS A 3 -44.34 -4.60 -41.06
N SER A 4 -43.66 -4.61 -39.92
CA SER A 4 -43.88 -5.69 -38.93
C SER A 4 -44.29 -5.08 -37.59
N PRO A 5 -45.46 -5.46 -37.03
CA PRO A 5 -45.91 -4.97 -35.73
C PRO A 5 -44.94 -5.36 -34.59
N LEU A 6 -44.10 -6.37 -34.80
CA LEU A 6 -43.00 -6.76 -33.91
C LEU A 6 -41.88 -5.72 -33.85
N LEU A 7 -41.49 -5.11 -34.99
CA LEU A 7 -40.43 -4.10 -35.00
C LEU A 7 -40.81 -2.84 -34.22
N TRP A 8 -42.05 -2.38 -34.40
CA TRP A 8 -42.55 -1.20 -33.69
C TRP A 8 -42.56 -1.42 -32.17
N LYS A 9 -42.88 -2.63 -31.72
CA LYS A 9 -42.85 -3.03 -30.31
C LYS A 9 -41.45 -3.04 -29.73
N MET A 10 -40.49 -3.66 -30.43
CA MET A 10 -39.08 -3.66 -30.00
C MET A 10 -38.53 -2.24 -29.87
N ILE A 11 -38.91 -1.34 -30.79
CA ILE A 11 -38.52 0.08 -30.73
C ILE A 11 -39.15 0.77 -29.51
N THR A 12 -40.44 0.54 -29.22
CA THR A 12 -41.08 1.15 -28.04
C THR A 12 -40.51 0.63 -26.72
N LEU A 13 -40.26 -0.68 -26.62
CA LEU A 13 -39.69 -1.30 -25.42
C LEU A 13 -38.24 -0.86 -25.21
N GLY A 14 -37.43 -0.92 -26.26
CA GLY A 14 -36.04 -0.45 -26.23
C GLY A 14 -35.96 1.06 -25.95
N GLY A 15 -36.87 1.85 -26.51
CA GLY A 15 -36.97 3.29 -26.25
C GLY A 15 -37.30 3.60 -24.79
N ALA A 16 -38.26 2.89 -24.19
CA ALA A 16 -38.60 3.04 -22.77
C ALA A 16 -37.45 2.61 -21.85
N MET A 17 -36.76 1.51 -22.18
CA MET A 17 -35.59 1.05 -21.46
C MET A 17 -34.45 2.08 -21.52
N ILE A 18 -34.14 2.61 -22.70
CA ILE A 18 -33.12 3.66 -22.88
C ILE A 18 -33.51 4.92 -22.10
N LEU A 19 -34.79 5.31 -22.13
CA LEU A 19 -35.29 6.48 -21.41
C LEU A 19 -35.09 6.37 -19.89
N LEU A 20 -35.23 5.18 -19.32
CA LEU A 20 -34.94 4.93 -17.89
C LEU A 20 -33.45 4.80 -17.59
N LEU A 21 -32.63 4.38 -18.57
CA LEU A 21 -31.18 4.29 -18.41
C LEU A 21 -30.48 5.66 -18.48
N ILE A 22 -31.05 6.64 -19.17
CA ILE A 22 -30.44 7.98 -19.30
C ILE A 22 -30.21 8.65 -17.93
N PRO A 23 -31.22 8.81 -17.05
CA PRO A 23 -31.02 9.38 -15.72
C PRO A 23 -30.01 8.60 -14.87
N LEU A 24 -30.04 7.27 -14.98
CA LEU A 24 -29.15 6.39 -14.23
C LEU A 24 -27.70 6.53 -14.69
N MET A 25 -27.47 6.72 -15.99
CA MET A 25 -26.15 7.03 -16.54
C MET A 25 -25.66 8.42 -16.11
N MET A 26 -26.55 9.42 -16.04
CA MET A 26 -26.18 10.75 -15.51
C MET A 26 -25.74 10.68 -14.05
N VAL A 27 -26.49 9.97 -13.21
CA VAL A 27 -26.13 9.75 -11.80
C VAL A 27 -24.80 9.00 -11.71
N ARG A 28 -24.60 7.95 -12.51
CA ARG A 28 -23.33 7.23 -12.58
C ARG A 28 -22.18 8.15 -12.99
N HIS A 29 -22.37 9.02 -13.97
CA HIS A 29 -21.35 9.96 -14.42
C HIS A 29 -20.93 10.89 -13.27
N THR A 30 -21.88 11.47 -12.55
CA THR A 30 -21.58 12.31 -11.38
C THR A 30 -20.87 11.53 -10.26
N ILE A 31 -21.22 10.26 -10.04
CA ILE A 31 -20.54 9.42 -9.05
C ILE A 31 -19.11 9.09 -9.49
N VAL A 32 -18.91 8.72 -10.76
CA VAL A 32 -17.59 8.40 -11.31
C VAL A 32 -16.69 9.64 -11.32
N GLU A 33 -17.21 10.79 -11.72
CA GLU A 33 -16.49 12.06 -11.61
C GLU A 33 -16.05 12.29 -10.16
N ARG A 34 -16.94 12.12 -9.17
CA ARG A 34 -16.60 12.25 -7.73
C ARG A 34 -15.56 11.22 -7.27
N ALA A 35 -15.56 10.02 -7.81
CA ALA A 35 -14.56 8.99 -7.51
C ALA A 35 -13.19 9.36 -8.12
N ASP A 36 -13.15 9.86 -9.34
CA ASP A 36 -11.93 10.38 -9.96
C ASP A 36 -11.43 11.65 -9.24
N TYR A 37 -12.32 12.47 -8.69
CA TYR A 37 -11.93 13.59 -7.84
C TYR A 37 -11.28 13.13 -6.52
N ARG A 38 -11.60 11.95 -5.99
CA ARG A 38 -10.93 11.41 -4.79
C ARG A 38 -9.44 11.18 -5.03
N SER A 39 -9.06 10.60 -6.16
CA SER A 39 -7.64 10.38 -6.48
C SER A 39 -6.88 11.70 -6.66
N HIS A 40 -7.55 12.73 -7.21
CA HIS A 40 -7.04 14.11 -7.28
C HIS A 40 -6.89 14.74 -5.90
N VAL A 41 -7.81 14.49 -4.97
CA VAL A 41 -7.76 14.99 -3.58
C VAL A 41 -6.64 14.31 -2.80
N GLU A 42 -6.54 12.99 -2.88
CA GLU A 42 -5.43 12.24 -2.28
C GLU A 42 -4.10 12.73 -2.88
N ALA A 43 -4.02 12.98 -4.19
CA ALA A 43 -2.84 13.59 -4.82
C ALA A 43 -2.55 15.01 -4.30
N ALA A 44 -3.55 15.87 -4.15
CA ALA A 44 -3.37 17.24 -3.64
C ALA A 44 -2.91 17.26 -2.17
N ILE A 45 -3.42 16.35 -1.33
CA ILE A 45 -2.97 16.18 0.05
C ILE A 45 -1.53 15.65 0.07
N ARG A 46 -1.20 14.64 -0.76
CA ARG A 46 0.18 14.13 -0.91
C ARG A 46 1.15 15.23 -1.34
N GLN A 47 0.72 16.11 -2.22
CA GLN A 47 1.58 17.19 -2.71
C GLN A 47 1.84 18.27 -1.65
N SER A 48 0.90 18.48 -0.72
CA SER A 48 1.00 19.51 0.33
C SER A 48 1.54 19.01 1.69
N THR A 49 1.59 17.70 1.92
CA THR A 49 2.16 17.10 3.14
C THR A 49 3.29 16.15 2.77
N SER A 50 3.00 14.87 2.58
CA SER A 50 3.91 13.84 2.12
C SER A 50 3.13 12.63 1.64
N GLY A 51 3.71 11.87 0.72
CA GLY A 51 3.15 10.64 0.18
C GLY A 51 2.99 9.50 1.19
N PRO A 52 2.57 8.32 0.70
CA PRO A 52 2.80 7.06 1.38
C PRO A 52 4.28 6.88 1.69
N GLN A 53 4.57 6.29 2.84
CA GLN A 53 5.93 6.15 3.32
C GLN A 53 6.32 4.67 3.34
N LYS A 54 7.40 4.35 2.65
CA LYS A 54 8.06 3.06 2.72
C LYS A 54 9.46 3.26 3.29
N VAL A 55 9.67 2.83 4.52
CA VAL A 55 10.96 2.94 5.21
C VAL A 55 11.79 1.70 4.90
N VAL A 56 13.00 1.91 4.38
CA VAL A 56 13.96 0.83 4.09
C VAL A 56 15.25 1.10 4.83
N GLY A 57 15.68 0.13 5.63
CA GLY A 57 16.86 0.26 6.48
C GLY A 57 16.50 0.22 7.96
N PRO A 58 17.47 0.48 8.84
CA PRO A 58 18.84 0.91 8.55
C PRO A 58 19.71 -0.22 7.97
N LEU A 59 20.55 0.12 7.01
CA LEU A 59 21.56 -0.76 6.43
C LEU A 59 22.87 0.02 6.24
N VAL A 60 24.01 -0.64 6.34
CA VAL A 60 25.31 0.01 6.13
C VAL A 60 25.75 -0.21 4.69
N ALA A 61 25.94 0.88 3.95
CA ALA A 61 26.51 0.85 2.62
C ALA A 61 28.03 1.06 2.72
N VAL A 62 28.79 0.12 2.15
CA VAL A 62 30.25 0.15 2.12
C VAL A 62 30.69 0.26 0.67
N PRO A 63 31.31 1.38 0.24
CA PRO A 63 31.95 1.45 -1.06
C PRO A 63 33.12 0.47 -1.12
N VAL A 64 33.12 -0.42 -2.10
CA VAL A 64 34.18 -1.43 -2.29
C VAL A 64 34.84 -1.19 -3.63
N THR A 65 36.17 -1.12 -3.63
CA THR A 65 37.00 -1.14 -4.83
C THR A 65 37.77 -2.44 -4.88
N GLU A 66 37.54 -3.24 -5.92
CA GLU A 66 38.26 -4.48 -6.17
C GLU A 66 39.17 -4.35 -7.38
N LEU A 67 40.43 -4.78 -7.21
CA LEU A 67 41.38 -4.96 -8.30
C LEU A 67 41.36 -6.43 -8.73
N TYR A 68 41.16 -6.67 -10.02
CA TYR A 68 41.21 -8.01 -10.59
C TYR A 68 42.05 -8.02 -11.86
N THR A 69 42.79 -9.11 -12.05
CA THR A 69 43.66 -9.30 -13.20
C THR A 69 42.95 -10.14 -14.23
N VAL A 70 42.92 -9.67 -15.48
CA VAL A 70 42.44 -10.43 -16.64
C VAL A 70 43.64 -10.66 -17.55
N LEU A 71 43.75 -11.88 -18.08
CA LEU A 71 44.75 -12.20 -19.09
C LEU A 71 44.19 -11.82 -20.47
N GLU A 72 44.67 -10.72 -21.03
CA GLU A 72 44.32 -10.28 -22.39
C GLU A 72 45.58 -10.34 -23.26
N GLU A 73 45.51 -11.06 -24.39
CA GLU A 73 46.62 -11.14 -25.36
C GLU A 73 47.98 -11.52 -24.71
N GLU A 74 47.97 -12.51 -23.82
CA GLU A 74 49.15 -12.99 -23.05
C GLU A 74 49.78 -11.95 -22.10
N LYS A 75 49.10 -10.83 -21.84
CA LYS A 75 49.50 -9.83 -20.85
C LYS A 75 48.50 -9.77 -19.70
N GLU A 76 49.03 -9.70 -18.49
CA GLU A 76 48.21 -9.41 -17.31
C GLU A 76 47.81 -7.93 -17.31
N VAL A 77 46.51 -7.66 -17.49
CA VAL A 77 45.94 -6.32 -17.38
C VAL A 77 45.14 -6.24 -16.08
N GLN A 78 45.46 -5.25 -15.24
CA GLN A 78 44.71 -4.99 -14.02
C GLN A 78 43.52 -4.08 -14.31
N TYR A 79 42.33 -4.55 -13.94
CA TYR A 79 41.08 -3.80 -14.01
C TYR A 79 40.61 -3.42 -12.61
N LYS A 80 39.93 -2.27 -12.54
CA LYS A 80 39.33 -1.75 -11.30
C LYS A 80 37.82 -1.82 -11.42
N ARG A 81 37.16 -2.50 -10.47
CA ARG A 81 35.70 -2.47 -10.30
C ARG A 81 35.34 -1.77 -9.00
N SER A 82 34.33 -0.91 -9.05
CA SER A 82 33.79 -0.24 -7.87
C SER A 82 32.31 -0.55 -7.73
N TYR A 83 31.88 -0.97 -6.54
CA TYR A 83 30.49 -1.31 -6.24
C TYR A 83 30.16 -0.98 -4.77
N LEU A 84 28.88 -1.00 -4.43
CA LEU A 84 28.43 -0.89 -3.03
C LEU A 84 28.17 -2.29 -2.48
N TYR A 85 28.70 -2.56 -1.29
CA TYR A 85 28.33 -3.72 -0.50
C TYR A 85 27.36 -3.29 0.60
N PHE A 86 26.19 -3.94 0.67
CA PHE A 86 25.20 -3.67 1.70
C PHE A 86 25.37 -4.65 2.86
N TRP A 87 25.69 -4.12 4.04
CA TRP A 87 25.76 -4.86 5.28
C TRP A 87 24.44 -4.69 6.05
N LEU A 88 23.62 -5.75 6.01
CA LEU A 88 22.31 -5.80 6.66
C LEU A 88 22.43 -6.18 8.15
N PRO A 89 21.54 -5.70 9.03
CA PRO A 89 21.59 -6.03 10.44
C PRO A 89 21.30 -7.52 10.73
N GLU A 90 21.77 -8.03 11.86
CA GLU A 90 21.33 -9.29 12.45
C GLU A 90 19.97 -9.13 13.13
N SER A 91 19.80 -8.09 13.93
CA SER A 91 18.55 -7.78 14.62
C SER A 91 18.06 -6.39 14.22
N LEU A 92 16.77 -6.28 13.89
CA LEU A 92 16.08 -5.01 13.67
C LEU A 92 14.85 -4.95 14.56
N LEU A 93 14.84 -4.02 15.50
CA LEU A 93 13.70 -3.76 16.39
C LEU A 93 13.17 -2.36 16.10
N VAL A 94 11.89 -2.27 15.76
CA VAL A 94 11.22 -0.99 15.50
C VAL A 94 9.97 -0.86 16.36
N GLU A 95 9.92 0.21 17.15
CA GLU A 95 8.75 0.59 17.92
C GLU A 95 8.20 1.90 17.38
N GLY A 96 6.96 1.89 16.89
CA GLY A 96 6.29 3.04 16.34
C GLY A 96 5.08 3.45 17.17
N ASN A 97 4.96 4.74 17.46
CA ASN A 97 3.74 5.35 17.97
C ASN A 97 3.19 6.30 16.91
N GLN A 98 2.03 5.93 16.33
CA GLN A 98 1.40 6.63 15.23
C GLN A 98 0.17 7.40 15.70
N ASN A 99 0.21 8.72 15.54
CA ASN A 99 -0.95 9.58 15.74
C ASN A 99 -1.56 9.93 14.38
N VAL A 100 -2.81 9.56 14.17
CA VAL A 100 -3.59 9.86 12.97
C VAL A 100 -4.50 11.05 13.25
N GLU A 101 -4.42 12.04 12.37
CA GLU A 101 -5.19 13.28 12.43
C GLU A 101 -5.93 13.54 11.12
N ALA A 102 -7.19 13.98 11.25
CA ALA A 102 -7.97 14.39 10.10
C ALA A 102 -7.53 15.78 9.64
N ARG A 103 -6.95 15.87 8.44
CA ARG A 103 -6.58 17.13 7.81
C ARG A 103 -7.58 17.52 6.75
N LYS A 104 -8.14 18.73 6.88
CA LYS A 104 -9.02 19.33 5.87
C LYS A 104 -8.21 20.17 4.89
N ILE A 105 -8.44 19.97 3.60
CA ILE A 105 -7.94 20.84 2.53
C ILE A 105 -9.14 21.27 1.68
N GLY A 106 -9.55 22.54 1.82
CA GLY A 106 -10.78 23.04 1.21
C GLY A 106 -12.02 22.33 1.74
N ILE A 107 -12.78 21.71 0.84
CA ILE A 107 -13.98 20.91 1.18
C ILE A 107 -13.67 19.43 1.48
N TYR A 108 -12.39 19.04 1.40
CA TYR A 108 -11.98 17.65 1.51
C TYR A 108 -11.34 17.35 2.85
N GLN A 109 -11.45 16.09 3.27
CA GLN A 109 -10.86 15.59 4.51
C GLN A 109 -10.07 14.32 4.21
N GLY A 110 -8.79 14.32 4.53
CA GLY A 110 -7.93 13.14 4.49
C GLY A 110 -7.35 12.84 5.87
N GLN A 111 -6.74 11.67 6.00
CA GLN A 111 -6.03 11.28 7.20
C GLN A 111 -4.53 11.48 6.96
N VAL A 112 -3.91 12.31 7.79
CA VAL A 112 -2.46 12.44 7.88
C VAL A 112 -2.05 11.71 9.15
N TRP A 113 -0.94 11.00 9.09
CA TRP A 113 -0.41 10.33 10.27
C TRP A 113 1.00 10.82 10.56
N HIS A 114 1.32 10.86 11.84
CA HIS A 114 2.62 11.23 12.40
C HIS A 114 3.10 10.05 13.24
N THR A 115 4.23 9.46 12.87
CA THR A 115 4.80 8.31 13.56
C THR A 115 6.13 8.68 14.18
N ASP A 116 6.21 8.58 15.50
CA ASP A 116 7.47 8.57 16.24
C ASP A 116 8.00 7.13 16.23
N MET A 117 9.11 6.87 15.53
CA MET A 117 9.71 5.54 15.44
C MET A 117 11.03 5.48 16.21
N ALA A 118 11.14 4.57 17.16
CA ALA A 118 12.41 4.16 17.76
C ALA A 118 12.94 2.95 16.99
N ILE A 119 14.14 3.08 16.43
CA ILE A 119 14.79 2.06 15.62
C ILE A 119 16.07 1.63 16.34
N LYS A 120 16.19 0.33 16.58
CA LYS A 120 17.41 -0.30 17.08
C LYS A 120 17.85 -1.38 16.11
N ALA A 121 19.11 -1.33 15.70
CA ALA A 121 19.69 -2.31 14.78
C ALA A 121 21.06 -2.76 15.27
N GLU A 122 21.31 -4.06 15.16
CA GLU A 122 22.59 -4.68 15.53
C GLU A 122 23.22 -5.32 14.31
N PHE A 123 24.50 -5.05 14.08
CA PHE A 123 25.27 -5.56 12.96
C PHE A 123 26.46 -6.39 13.44
N ASP A 124 26.60 -7.59 12.89
CA ASP A 124 27.70 -8.51 13.19
C ASP A 124 28.83 -8.36 12.16
N VAL A 125 30.03 -8.04 12.66
CA VAL A 125 31.24 -7.81 11.89
C VAL A 125 31.71 -9.07 11.13
N ALA A 126 31.27 -10.25 11.57
CA ALA A 126 31.58 -11.52 10.89
C ALA A 126 31.24 -11.48 9.39
N ARG A 127 30.20 -10.74 9.00
CA ARG A 127 29.80 -10.62 7.58
C ARG A 127 30.77 -9.83 6.71
N LEU A 128 31.59 -8.97 7.30
CA LEU A 128 32.61 -8.21 6.56
C LEU A 128 33.85 -9.05 6.25
N HIS A 129 33.98 -10.26 6.79
CA HIS A 129 35.15 -11.12 6.56
C HIS A 129 35.33 -11.47 5.07
N GLU A 130 34.25 -11.55 4.30
CA GLU A 130 34.31 -11.82 2.86
C GLU A 130 35.02 -10.71 2.07
N LEU A 131 34.99 -9.49 2.61
CA LEU A 131 35.63 -8.31 2.04
C LEU A 131 37.08 -8.13 2.49
N ASN A 132 37.57 -8.94 3.45
CA ASN A 132 38.94 -8.90 3.92
C ASN A 132 39.88 -9.65 2.96
N ARG A 133 40.05 -9.11 1.76
CA ARG A 133 40.95 -9.65 0.73
C ARG A 133 42.01 -8.62 0.36
N PRO A 134 43.24 -9.04 0.03
CA PRO A 134 44.34 -8.11 -0.27
C PRO A 134 44.10 -7.26 -1.53
N ASN A 135 43.21 -7.69 -2.42
CA ASN A 135 42.84 -6.97 -3.65
C ASN A 135 41.62 -6.04 -3.48
N ILE A 136 41.06 -5.96 -2.26
CA ILE A 136 39.88 -5.15 -1.94
C ILE A 136 40.30 -3.95 -1.09
N THR A 137 39.87 -2.76 -1.52
CA THR A 137 39.97 -1.52 -0.75
C THR A 137 38.58 -1.07 -0.33
N LEU A 138 38.36 -0.92 0.97
CA LEU A 138 37.11 -0.41 1.54
C LEU A 138 37.16 1.12 1.59
N GLY A 139 36.10 1.75 1.10
CA GLY A 139 35.86 3.17 1.23
C GLY A 139 35.21 3.53 2.56
N LYS A 140 34.76 4.78 2.67
CA LYS A 140 34.08 5.29 3.86
C LYS A 140 32.65 4.75 3.90
N PRO A 141 32.28 3.98 4.93
CA PRO A 141 30.92 3.46 5.02
C PRO A 141 29.95 4.51 5.55
N PHE A 142 28.68 4.33 5.26
CA PHE A 142 27.61 5.18 5.76
C PHE A 142 26.35 4.34 5.98
N ILE A 143 25.58 4.67 7.02
CA ILE A 143 24.26 4.07 7.24
C ILE A 143 23.27 4.74 6.31
N VAL A 144 22.39 3.96 5.71
CA VAL A 144 21.33 4.42 4.81
C VAL A 144 19.97 4.08 5.42
N VAL A 145 19.08 5.07 5.42
CA VAL A 145 17.65 4.90 5.68
C VAL A 145 16.89 5.56 4.54
N GLY A 146 16.29 4.76 3.68
CA GLY A 146 15.39 5.22 2.62
C GLY A 146 13.98 5.45 3.16
N VAL A 147 13.29 6.45 2.63
CA VAL A 147 11.87 6.71 2.88
C VAL A 147 11.12 6.88 1.57
N GLY A 148 9.78 6.80 1.60
CA GLY A 148 8.97 6.97 0.40
C GLY A 148 8.89 8.42 -0.07
N ASP A 149 8.86 9.37 0.87
CA ASP A 149 8.87 10.82 0.59
C ASP A 149 9.63 11.56 1.71
N ALA A 150 10.79 12.13 1.40
CA ALA A 150 11.68 12.81 2.33
C ALA A 150 11.04 14.02 3.00
N ARG A 151 10.02 14.64 2.38
CA ARG A 151 9.26 15.76 2.98
C ARG A 151 8.48 15.31 4.22
N GLY A 152 8.25 13.99 4.36
CA GLY A 152 7.66 13.40 5.55
C GLY A 152 8.60 13.37 6.75
N ILE A 153 9.92 13.44 6.55
CA ILE A 153 10.91 13.39 7.64
C ILE A 153 10.83 14.70 8.42
N SER A 154 10.22 14.64 9.59
CA SER A 154 9.97 15.83 10.43
C SER A 154 11.16 16.12 11.34
N ALA A 155 11.77 15.08 11.89
CA ALA A 155 12.98 15.18 12.70
C ALA A 155 13.71 13.82 12.77
N VAL A 156 15.03 13.88 12.91
CA VAL A 156 15.86 12.72 13.24
C VAL A 156 16.60 13.06 14.52
N LYS A 157 16.34 12.31 15.60
CA LYS A 157 16.92 12.60 16.92
C LYS A 157 18.18 11.78 17.09
N ALA A 158 19.32 12.49 17.15
CA ALA A 158 20.63 12.05 17.63
C ALA A 158 20.89 10.54 17.42
N PRO A 159 21.14 10.07 16.18
CA PRO A 159 21.47 8.67 15.98
C PRO A 159 22.76 8.35 16.74
N GLN A 160 22.71 7.29 17.54
CA GLN A 160 23.85 6.79 18.29
C GLN A 160 24.34 5.52 17.65
N VAL A 161 25.62 5.48 17.32
CA VAL A 161 26.31 4.26 16.90
C VAL A 161 27.32 3.91 17.98
N ASN A 162 27.17 2.75 18.61
CA ASN A 162 28.02 2.31 19.72
C ASN A 162 28.14 3.35 20.87
N GLY A 163 27.09 4.15 21.09
CA GLY A 163 27.03 5.21 22.11
C GLY A 163 27.58 6.57 21.67
N GLU A 164 28.16 6.69 20.48
CA GLU A 164 28.62 7.96 19.90
C GLU A 164 27.51 8.59 19.07
N THR A 165 27.20 9.87 19.32
CA THR A 165 26.20 10.60 18.54
C THR A 165 26.79 11.04 17.21
N LEU A 166 26.17 10.63 16.11
CA LEU A 166 26.60 10.99 14.76
C LEU A 166 25.67 12.04 14.12
N THR A 167 26.19 12.75 13.13
CA THR A 167 25.43 13.72 12.35
C THR A 167 24.67 13.01 11.23
N VAL A 168 23.41 13.40 11.04
CA VAL A 168 22.57 12.92 9.93
C VAL A 168 22.70 13.89 8.76
N GLU A 169 22.86 13.35 7.56
CA GLU A 169 22.86 14.12 6.32
C GLU A 169 21.64 13.76 5.45
N PRO A 170 21.08 14.74 4.71
CA PRO A 170 19.93 14.51 3.85
C PRO A 170 20.30 13.67 2.62
N GLY A 171 19.33 12.91 2.11
CA GLY A 171 19.52 11.99 1.00
C GLY A 171 20.12 10.66 1.45
N THR A 172 19.97 9.62 0.64
CA THR A 172 20.44 8.26 0.98
C THR A 172 21.95 8.04 0.77
N GLY A 173 22.66 8.99 0.14
CA GLY A 173 24.08 8.82 -0.21
C GLY A 173 24.34 7.76 -1.31
N LEU A 174 23.29 7.12 -1.82
CA LEU A 174 23.39 6.13 -2.90
C LEU A 174 23.53 6.83 -4.28
N PRO A 175 24.18 6.18 -5.27
CA PRO A 175 24.33 6.73 -6.62
C PRO A 175 23.00 7.05 -7.31
N GLU A 176 21.96 6.26 -7.02
CA GLU A 176 20.59 6.61 -7.35
C GLU A 176 20.06 7.53 -6.25
N SER A 177 19.92 8.82 -6.56
CA SER A 177 19.39 9.85 -5.66
C SER A 177 18.00 9.46 -5.15
N ARG A 178 17.95 8.72 -4.04
CA ARG A 178 16.74 8.31 -3.35
C ARG A 178 16.46 9.18 -2.14
N GLU A 179 15.18 9.28 -1.83
CA GLU A 179 14.66 10.03 -0.70
C GLU A 179 14.95 9.30 0.61
N GLY A 180 15.46 10.01 1.61
CA GLY A 180 15.93 9.41 2.84
C GLY A 180 17.00 10.24 3.52
N ILE A 181 17.73 9.56 4.41
CA ILE A 181 18.86 10.10 5.15
C ILE A 181 20.03 9.13 5.09
N HIS A 182 21.22 9.66 5.29
CA HIS A 182 22.40 8.86 5.53
C HIS A 182 23.19 9.41 6.72
N ILE A 183 23.97 8.53 7.34
CA ILE A 183 24.80 8.84 8.50
C ILE A 183 26.21 8.36 8.16
N PRO A 184 27.15 9.25 7.86
CA PRO A 184 28.55 8.89 7.65
C PRO A 184 29.10 8.21 8.92
N LEU A 185 29.70 7.03 8.76
CA LEU A 185 30.35 6.34 9.86
C LEU A 185 31.80 6.86 9.97
N PRO A 186 32.33 7.07 11.19
CA PRO A 186 33.71 7.49 11.37
C PRO A 186 34.68 6.41 10.89
N ASP A 187 35.84 6.83 10.38
CA ASP A 187 36.86 5.96 9.80
C ASP A 187 37.49 4.97 10.82
N SER A 188 37.18 5.09 12.11
CA SER A 188 37.74 4.25 13.18
C SER A 188 36.95 2.96 13.40
N GLN A 189 37.58 1.82 13.09
CA GLN A 189 37.26 0.49 13.63
C GLN A 189 35.88 -0.12 13.29
N TRP A 190 35.10 0.47 12.38
CA TRP A 190 33.79 -0.06 11.97
C TRP A 190 33.84 -1.50 11.42
N ALA A 191 34.98 -1.90 10.84
CA ALA A 191 35.21 -3.24 10.29
C ALA A 191 35.83 -4.23 11.31
N THR A 192 35.97 -3.84 12.58
CA THR A 192 36.65 -4.65 13.60
C THR A 192 35.78 -4.98 14.82
N ARG A 193 34.61 -4.37 14.94
CA ARG A 193 33.66 -4.59 16.03
C ARG A 193 32.24 -4.60 15.52
N ASN A 194 31.34 -5.20 16.30
CA ASN A 194 29.91 -5.12 16.05
C ASN A 194 29.44 -3.66 16.16
N LEU A 195 28.41 -3.33 15.38
CA LEU A 195 27.78 -2.01 15.41
C LEU A 195 26.38 -2.12 16.00
N THR A 196 26.09 -1.29 16.98
CA THR A 196 24.75 -1.09 17.53
C THR A 196 24.30 0.32 17.18
N LEU A 197 23.23 0.42 16.38
CA LEU A 197 22.59 1.67 16.02
C LEU A 197 21.31 1.84 16.84
N ALA A 198 21.14 3.01 17.45
CA ALA A 198 19.90 3.44 18.05
C ALA A 198 19.54 4.85 17.53
N MET A 199 18.34 5.02 17.00
CA MET A 199 17.88 6.32 16.51
C MET A 199 16.38 6.49 16.71
N SER A 200 15.91 7.74 16.73
CA SER A 200 14.49 8.04 16.61
C SER A 200 14.22 8.85 15.35
N LEU A 201 13.26 8.38 14.57
CA LEU A 201 12.81 8.98 13.32
C LEU A 201 11.35 9.41 13.44
N ASN A 202 11.10 10.71 13.32
CA ASN A 202 9.76 11.26 13.28
C ASN A 202 9.35 11.37 11.81
N LEU A 203 8.40 10.54 11.40
CA LEU A 203 7.97 10.43 10.02
C LEU A 203 6.48 10.72 9.90
N SER A 204 6.15 11.58 8.94
CA SER A 204 4.79 11.96 8.61
C SER A 204 4.43 11.47 7.22
N GLY A 205 3.19 11.04 7.03
CA GLY A 205 2.74 10.47 5.75
C GLY A 205 1.23 10.46 5.60
N THR A 206 0.80 10.01 4.42
CA THR A 206 -0.60 9.79 4.10
C THR A 206 -0.80 8.40 3.48
N GLY A 207 -1.96 7.80 3.72
CA GLY A 207 -2.26 6.47 3.17
C GLY A 207 -1.52 5.35 3.91
N SER A 208 -0.60 4.66 3.23
CA SER A 208 0.12 3.51 3.79
C SER A 208 1.44 3.88 4.44
N PHE A 209 1.69 3.25 5.58
CA PHE A 209 2.99 3.16 6.22
C PHE A 209 3.52 1.74 6.02
N SER A 210 4.74 1.63 5.51
CA SER A 210 5.41 0.36 5.23
C SER A 210 6.83 0.38 5.77
N LEU A 211 7.26 -0.72 6.40
CA LEU A 211 8.63 -0.93 6.87
C LEU A 211 9.20 -2.21 6.24
N VAL A 212 10.37 -2.10 5.60
CA VAL A 212 11.08 -3.27 5.05
C VAL A 212 11.92 -3.94 6.14
N PRO A 213 11.67 -5.22 6.47
CA PRO A 213 12.37 -5.94 7.52
C PRO A 213 13.75 -6.44 7.07
N VAL A 214 14.74 -5.54 7.02
CA VAL A 214 16.10 -5.84 6.52
C VAL A 214 16.96 -6.71 7.46
N GLY A 215 16.56 -6.88 8.71
CA GLY A 215 17.28 -7.70 9.70
C GLY A 215 17.18 -9.20 9.46
N ARG A 216 18.14 -9.98 10.01
CA ARG A 216 18.03 -11.46 10.01
C ARG A 216 16.82 -11.90 10.82
N SER A 217 16.63 -11.25 11.96
CA SER A 217 15.37 -11.19 12.70
C SER A 217 14.89 -9.74 12.69
N SER A 218 13.65 -9.51 12.30
CA SER A 218 13.04 -8.17 12.33
C SER A 218 11.73 -8.22 13.08
N GLU A 219 11.57 -7.33 14.04
CA GLU A 219 10.35 -7.14 14.81
C GLU A 219 9.90 -5.69 14.74
N MET A 220 8.61 -5.50 14.53
CA MET A 220 7.96 -4.20 14.51
C MET A 220 6.75 -4.22 15.41
N THR A 221 6.68 -3.29 16.35
CA THR A 221 5.48 -2.98 17.12
C THR A 221 4.98 -1.60 16.71
N LEU A 222 3.73 -1.52 16.27
CA LEU A 222 3.08 -0.25 15.94
C LEU A 222 1.85 -0.07 16.80
N THR A 223 1.78 1.06 17.48
CA THR A 223 0.60 1.51 18.24
C THR A 223 0.03 2.73 17.55
N SER A 224 -1.30 2.81 17.42
CA SER A 224 -1.97 3.93 16.78
C SER A 224 -3.29 4.27 17.46
N ASN A 225 -3.67 5.55 17.45
CA ASN A 225 -4.97 6.03 17.93
C ASN A 225 -6.12 5.78 16.92
N TRP A 226 -5.85 5.22 15.74
CA TRP A 226 -6.86 5.00 14.71
C TRP A 226 -7.60 3.65 14.88
N PRO A 227 -8.93 3.59 14.91
CA PRO A 227 -9.67 2.34 15.19
C PRO A 227 -9.87 1.43 13.97
N HIS A 228 -9.51 1.88 12.76
CA HIS A 228 -9.78 1.15 11.52
C HIS A 228 -8.49 0.94 10.71
N PRO A 229 -7.53 0.14 11.20
CA PRO A 229 -6.36 -0.23 10.42
C PRO A 229 -6.74 -1.16 9.26
N ASN A 230 -6.10 -0.95 8.11
CA ASN A 230 -6.14 -1.89 7.01
C ASN A 230 -4.76 -2.54 6.85
N PHE A 231 -4.60 -3.75 7.38
CA PHE A 231 -3.36 -4.51 7.25
C PHE A 231 -3.27 -5.09 5.83
N VAL A 232 -2.21 -4.72 5.10
CA VAL A 232 -1.99 -5.08 3.69
C VAL A 232 -0.54 -5.47 3.48
N GLY A 233 -0.20 -5.99 2.30
CA GLY A 233 1.18 -6.35 1.94
C GLY A 233 1.54 -7.81 2.22
N ASP A 234 2.84 -8.10 2.17
CA ASP A 234 3.38 -9.47 2.14
C ASP A 234 3.35 -10.17 3.49
N PHE A 235 3.24 -9.41 4.58
CA PHE A 235 3.28 -9.93 5.95
C PHE A 235 2.18 -9.29 6.81
N LEU A 236 1.26 -10.13 7.27
CA LEU A 236 0.24 -9.76 8.24
C LEU A 236 0.82 -9.78 9.67
N PRO A 237 0.31 -8.95 10.60
CA PRO A 237 0.79 -8.95 11.98
C PRO A 237 0.48 -10.29 12.66
N GLY A 238 1.47 -10.82 13.39
CA GLY A 238 1.31 -12.06 14.15
C GLY A 238 0.39 -11.89 15.36
N LYS A 239 0.38 -10.69 15.96
CA LYS A 239 -0.56 -10.28 17.00
C LYS A 239 -1.16 -8.93 16.67
N ARG A 240 -2.47 -8.77 16.86
CA ARG A 240 -3.16 -7.50 16.70
C ARG A 240 -4.29 -7.36 17.71
N GLU A 241 -4.40 -6.17 18.28
CA GLU A 241 -5.49 -5.74 19.14
C GLU A 241 -6.09 -4.47 18.54
N ILE A 242 -7.40 -4.48 18.28
CA ILE A 242 -8.11 -3.35 17.68
C ILE A 242 -9.24 -2.98 18.63
N SER A 243 -9.30 -1.70 18.98
CA SER A 243 -10.27 -1.13 19.91
C SER A 243 -10.89 0.14 19.32
N GLY A 244 -11.94 0.66 19.94
CA GLY A 244 -12.55 1.93 19.53
C GLY A 244 -11.61 3.14 19.70
N SER A 245 -10.57 3.03 20.51
CA SER A 245 -9.58 4.08 20.76
C SER A 245 -8.30 3.95 19.94
N GLY A 246 -8.15 2.88 19.13
CA GLY A 246 -6.91 2.64 18.40
C GLY A 246 -6.59 1.17 18.13
N PHE A 247 -5.41 0.90 17.59
CA PHE A 247 -4.87 -0.44 17.39
C PHE A 247 -3.45 -0.58 17.91
N GLN A 248 -3.08 -1.81 18.27
CA GLN A 248 -1.70 -2.24 18.46
C GLN A 248 -1.46 -3.48 17.61
N ALA A 249 -0.36 -3.50 16.86
CA ALA A 249 0.00 -4.61 15.99
C ALA A 249 1.49 -4.93 16.11
N GLN A 250 1.80 -6.23 16.09
CA GLN A 250 3.16 -6.75 16.17
C GLN A 250 3.43 -7.66 14.97
N TRP A 251 4.51 -7.37 14.27
CA TRP A 251 5.05 -8.18 13.19
C TRP A 251 6.40 -8.74 13.60
N GLN A 252 6.63 -9.99 13.22
CA GLN A 252 7.93 -10.64 13.37
C GLN A 252 8.20 -11.41 12.09
N THR A 253 9.42 -11.29 11.56
CA THR A 253 9.87 -12.06 10.41
C THR A 253 11.35 -12.40 10.54
N SER A 254 11.80 -13.31 9.68
CA SER A 254 13.21 -13.64 9.54
C SER A 254 13.65 -13.54 8.08
N ARG A 255 14.95 -13.40 7.84
CA ARG A 255 15.51 -13.30 6.48
C ARG A 255 15.14 -14.49 5.58
N PHE A 256 14.86 -15.66 6.16
CA PHE A 256 14.40 -16.82 5.41
C PHE A 256 13.04 -16.60 4.71
N ALA A 257 12.19 -15.75 5.28
CA ALA A 257 10.88 -15.44 4.71
C ALA A 257 10.94 -14.29 3.69
N THR A 258 11.96 -13.42 3.76
CA THR A 258 12.02 -12.19 2.96
C THR A 258 12.96 -12.31 1.75
N ASN A 259 13.91 -13.25 1.78
CA ASN A 259 14.97 -13.43 0.77
C ASN A 259 15.76 -12.14 0.44
N LEU A 260 15.79 -11.18 1.37
CA LEU A 260 16.43 -9.87 1.15
C LEU A 260 17.95 -9.99 1.01
N GLY A 261 18.57 -11.04 1.57
CA GLY A 261 20.02 -11.26 1.45
C GLY A 261 20.49 -11.36 0.00
N GLU A 262 19.78 -12.15 -0.82
CA GLU A 262 20.07 -12.31 -2.25
C GLU A 262 19.78 -11.03 -3.04
N GLN A 263 18.68 -10.33 -2.71
CA GLN A 263 18.31 -9.09 -3.40
C GLN A 263 19.34 -7.98 -3.17
N PHE A 264 19.87 -7.87 -1.95
CA PHE A 264 20.89 -6.88 -1.60
C PHE A 264 22.33 -7.33 -1.91
N ALA A 265 22.55 -8.56 -2.42
CA ALA A 265 23.86 -9.04 -2.82
C ALA A 265 24.37 -8.31 -4.09
N ASP A 266 23.47 -7.94 -5.00
CA ASP A 266 23.79 -7.12 -6.17
C ASP A 266 23.18 -5.72 -6.02
N ALA A 267 23.99 -4.80 -5.47
CA ALA A 267 23.56 -3.44 -5.18
C ALA A 267 23.04 -2.66 -6.40
N GLN A 268 23.40 -3.06 -7.62
CA GLN A 268 22.94 -2.41 -8.86
C GLN A 268 21.56 -2.90 -9.32
N LYS A 269 21.03 -4.00 -8.75
CA LYS A 269 19.75 -4.60 -9.17
C LYS A 269 18.67 -4.55 -8.09
N VAL A 270 18.91 -3.88 -6.97
CA VAL A 270 17.92 -3.80 -5.89
C VAL A 270 16.69 -3.05 -6.37
N ASP A 271 15.55 -3.73 -6.47
CA ASP A 271 14.25 -3.10 -6.68
C ASP A 271 13.66 -2.69 -5.32
N TRP A 272 14.03 -1.49 -4.90
CA TRP A 272 13.61 -0.91 -3.61
C TRP A 272 12.09 -0.70 -3.50
N ASP A 273 11.40 -0.48 -4.61
CA ASP A 273 9.96 -0.19 -4.64
C ASP A 273 9.14 -1.47 -4.40
N ASN A 274 9.64 -2.62 -4.86
CA ASN A 274 8.99 -3.93 -4.71
C ASN A 274 9.55 -4.79 -3.55
N LEU A 275 10.41 -4.24 -2.68
CA LEU A 275 10.86 -4.97 -1.49
C LEU A 275 9.67 -5.35 -0.59
N PRO A 276 9.64 -6.60 -0.06
CA PRO A 276 8.58 -7.05 0.80
C PRO A 276 8.58 -6.28 2.12
N ALA A 277 7.40 -5.88 2.61
CA ALA A 277 7.30 -4.95 3.75
C ALA A 277 6.13 -5.24 4.69
N PHE A 278 6.32 -4.92 5.97
CA PHE A 278 5.23 -4.80 6.94
C PHE A 278 4.43 -3.56 6.60
N SER A 279 3.17 -3.71 6.20
CA SER A 279 2.38 -2.58 5.72
C SER A 279 1.05 -2.44 6.46
N VAL A 280 0.74 -1.21 6.82
CA VAL A 280 -0.56 -0.81 7.35
C VAL A 280 -1.03 0.43 6.60
N ALA A 281 -2.25 0.37 6.11
CA ALA A 281 -2.93 1.50 5.51
C ALA A 281 -3.91 2.09 6.51
N VAL A 282 -3.87 3.41 6.64
CA VAL A 282 -4.93 4.16 7.31
C VAL A 282 -6.10 4.22 6.35
N SER A 283 -7.02 3.26 6.46
CA SER A 283 -8.22 3.29 5.63
C SER A 283 -9.13 4.41 6.09
N THR A 284 -9.54 5.28 5.16
CA THR A 284 -10.74 6.07 5.35
C THR A 284 -11.94 5.10 5.45
N PRO A 285 -12.89 5.32 6.39
CA PRO A 285 -14.06 4.46 6.52
C PRO A 285 -14.73 4.28 5.15
N ALA A 286 -15.05 3.04 4.80
CA ALA A 286 -15.52 2.69 3.48
C ALA A 286 -16.73 3.55 3.07
N ASP A 287 -16.46 4.37 2.06
CA ASP A 287 -17.30 5.37 1.44
C ASP A 287 -18.73 4.89 1.16
N GLN A 288 -19.70 5.71 1.57
CA GLN A 288 -21.06 5.68 1.04
C GLN A 288 -21.09 5.69 -0.50
N TYR A 289 -20.04 6.20 -1.15
CA TYR A 289 -19.85 6.15 -2.61
C TYR A 289 -19.62 4.74 -3.18
N GLN A 290 -18.90 3.84 -2.49
CA GLN A 290 -18.74 2.45 -2.98
C GLN A 290 -20.05 1.66 -2.88
N LEU A 291 -20.84 1.93 -1.84
CA LEU A 291 -22.21 1.42 -1.73
C LEU A 291 -23.09 1.96 -2.86
N THR A 292 -22.95 3.25 -3.19
CA THR A 292 -23.72 3.90 -4.25
C THR A 292 -23.34 3.37 -5.65
N ASP A 293 -22.05 3.22 -5.97
CA ASP A 293 -21.58 2.65 -7.25
C ASP A 293 -22.10 1.21 -7.47
N ARG A 294 -22.05 0.38 -6.42
CA ARG A 294 -22.61 -0.98 -6.48
C ARG A 294 -24.12 -0.94 -6.68
N ALA A 295 -24.84 -0.07 -5.96
CA ALA A 295 -26.28 0.10 -6.12
C ALA A 295 -26.67 0.51 -7.54
N THR A 296 -25.95 1.45 -8.16
CA THR A 296 -26.19 1.87 -9.55
C THR A 296 -25.94 0.73 -10.55
N LYS A 297 -24.89 -0.07 -10.36
CA LYS A 297 -24.62 -1.26 -11.20
C LYS A 297 -25.76 -2.29 -11.11
N TYR A 298 -26.26 -2.54 -9.91
CA TYR A 298 -27.40 -3.44 -9.71
C TYR A 298 -28.70 -2.87 -10.28
N ALA A 299 -28.89 -1.55 -10.24
CA ALA A 299 -30.05 -0.90 -10.85
C ALA A 299 -30.11 -1.11 -12.37
N ILE A 300 -28.97 -0.97 -13.07
CA ILE A 300 -28.88 -1.24 -14.52
C ILE A 300 -29.25 -2.70 -14.82
N LEU A 301 -28.69 -3.64 -14.05
CA LEU A 301 -28.96 -5.07 -14.22
C LEU A 301 -30.45 -5.38 -14.02
N LEU A 302 -31.07 -4.81 -12.98
CA LEU A 302 -32.47 -5.05 -12.65
C LEU A 302 -33.41 -4.49 -13.71
N ILE A 303 -33.18 -3.25 -14.16
CA ILE A 303 -33.97 -2.62 -15.24
C ILE A 303 -33.84 -3.46 -16.51
N THR A 304 -32.61 -3.84 -16.88
CA THR A 304 -32.38 -4.68 -18.07
C THR A 304 -33.11 -6.02 -17.96
N LEU A 305 -33.03 -6.69 -16.80
CA LEU A 305 -33.66 -7.98 -16.57
C LEU A 305 -35.20 -7.89 -16.58
N THR A 306 -35.79 -6.85 -15.98
CA THR A 306 -37.25 -6.64 -15.98
C THR A 306 -37.78 -6.37 -17.38
N PHE A 307 -37.13 -5.51 -18.16
CA PHE A 307 -37.49 -5.28 -19.55
C PHE A 307 -37.30 -6.54 -20.41
N MET A 308 -36.26 -7.34 -20.16
CA MET A 308 -36.07 -8.62 -20.86
C MET A 308 -37.13 -9.66 -20.48
N ALA A 309 -37.53 -9.72 -19.20
CA ALA A 309 -38.63 -10.59 -18.76
C ALA A 309 -39.96 -10.20 -19.41
N PHE A 310 -40.26 -8.90 -19.48
CA PHE A 310 -41.42 -8.38 -20.19
C PHE A 310 -41.39 -8.71 -21.69
N PHE A 311 -40.23 -8.60 -22.33
CA PHE A 311 -40.05 -8.98 -23.74
C PHE A 311 -40.36 -10.46 -23.97
N VAL A 312 -39.82 -11.35 -23.13
CA VAL A 312 -40.08 -12.80 -23.22
C VAL A 312 -41.55 -13.10 -22.94
N PHE A 313 -42.15 -12.49 -21.92
CA PHE A 313 -43.55 -12.67 -21.57
C PHE A 313 -44.49 -12.23 -22.69
N GLU A 314 -44.27 -11.06 -23.30
CA GLU A 314 -45.07 -10.58 -24.43
C GLU A 314 -44.91 -11.51 -25.65
N THR A 315 -43.70 -11.99 -25.91
CA THR A 315 -43.42 -12.92 -27.03
C THR A 315 -44.14 -14.26 -26.87
N LEU A 316 -44.24 -14.77 -25.63
CA LEU A 316 -44.88 -16.06 -25.34
C LEU A 316 -46.41 -15.96 -25.22
N THR A 317 -46.95 -14.87 -24.67
CA THR A 317 -48.38 -14.75 -24.36
C THR A 317 -49.20 -14.06 -25.45
N GLY A 318 -48.55 -13.35 -26.39
CA GLY A 318 -49.22 -12.65 -27.49
C GLY A 318 -50.11 -11.46 -27.06
N GLN A 319 -50.16 -11.14 -25.76
CA GLN A 319 -50.93 -10.02 -25.23
C GLN A 319 -50.17 -8.70 -25.40
N ARG A 320 -50.88 -7.66 -25.86
CA ARG A 320 -50.30 -6.33 -26.09
C ARG A 320 -50.32 -5.55 -24.78
N LEU A 321 -49.15 -5.33 -24.19
CA LEU A 321 -48.97 -4.41 -23.07
C LEU A 321 -48.85 -2.97 -23.60
N HIS A 322 -49.52 -2.03 -22.94
CA HIS A 322 -49.52 -0.63 -23.33
C HIS A 322 -48.21 0.06 -22.90
N PRO A 323 -47.63 1.00 -23.67
CA PRO A 323 -46.36 1.67 -23.35
C PRO A 323 -46.28 2.28 -21.93
N MET A 324 -47.39 2.80 -21.40
CA MET A 324 -47.45 3.30 -20.02
C MET A 324 -47.25 2.20 -18.96
N GLN A 325 -47.62 0.95 -19.23
CA GLN A 325 -47.43 -0.18 -18.30
C GLN A 325 -45.95 -0.57 -18.19
N TYR A 326 -45.17 -0.39 -19.27
CA TYR A 326 -43.72 -0.56 -19.25
C TYR A 326 -43.02 0.51 -18.40
N LEU A 327 -43.47 1.77 -18.52
CA LEU A 327 -42.98 2.86 -17.67
C LEU A 327 -43.34 2.63 -16.20
N ALA A 328 -44.58 2.23 -15.90
CA ALA A 328 -45.00 1.93 -14.53
C ALA A 328 -44.21 0.76 -13.92
N GLY A 329 -44.00 -0.33 -14.67
CA GLY A 329 -43.19 -1.47 -14.22
C GLY A 329 -41.73 -1.10 -13.96
N GLY A 330 -41.14 -0.27 -14.83
CA GLY A 330 -39.79 0.24 -14.65
C GLY A 330 -39.62 1.17 -13.44
N VAL A 331 -40.60 2.06 -13.18
CA VAL A 331 -40.61 2.94 -12.01
C VAL A 331 -40.80 2.15 -10.72
N ILE A 332 -41.73 1.18 -10.68
CA ILE A 332 -41.94 0.32 -9.51
C ILE A 332 -40.68 -0.50 -9.20
N ALA A 333 -40.02 -1.06 -10.22
CA ALA A 333 -38.74 -1.75 -10.04
C ALA A 333 -37.65 -0.80 -9.50
N GLY A 334 -37.65 0.47 -9.93
CA GLY A 334 -36.76 1.52 -9.44
C GLY A 334 -37.02 1.96 -7.99
N ASP A 335 -38.27 1.98 -7.53
CA ASP A 335 -38.67 2.34 -6.16
C ASP A 335 -38.49 1.18 -5.16
N VAL A 336 -38.57 -0.06 -5.61
CA VAL A 336 -38.27 -1.25 -4.78
C VAL A 336 -36.75 -1.41 -4.54
N LEU A 337 -35.94 -0.72 -5.34
CA LEU A 337 -34.48 -0.81 -5.41
C LEU A 337 -33.75 -0.38 -4.12
N PRO A 338 -34.11 0.72 -3.44
CA PRO A 338 -33.54 1.09 -2.14
C PRO A 338 -33.97 0.13 -1.02
N ALA A 339 -35.21 -0.38 -1.07
CA ALA A 339 -35.77 -1.24 -0.03
C ALA A 339 -35.15 -2.64 -0.02
N VAL A 340 -34.96 -3.25 -1.20
CA VAL A 340 -34.35 -4.58 -1.32
C VAL A 340 -32.83 -4.51 -1.10
N ALA A 341 -32.14 -3.48 -1.60
CA ALA A 341 -30.71 -3.29 -1.37
C ALA A 341 -30.38 -3.01 0.10
N GLY A 342 -31.22 -2.22 0.80
CA GLY A 342 -31.10 -1.99 2.24
C GLY A 342 -31.25 -3.28 3.04
N THR A 343 -32.20 -4.14 2.64
CA THR A 343 -32.46 -5.42 3.32
C THR A 343 -31.31 -6.42 3.14
N VAL A 344 -30.74 -6.54 1.92
CA VAL A 344 -29.60 -7.43 1.65
C VAL A 344 -28.30 -6.93 2.31
N GLY A 345 -28.13 -5.62 2.45
CA GLY A 345 -27.01 -5.01 3.19
C GLY A 345 -27.05 -5.29 4.70
N THR A 346 -28.23 -5.28 5.31
CA THR A 346 -28.41 -5.56 6.74
C THR A 346 -28.19 -7.03 7.12
N TYR A 347 -28.48 -7.98 6.23
CA TYR A 347 -28.28 -9.41 6.53
C TYR A 347 -26.81 -9.85 6.61
N ARG A 348 -25.84 -9.01 6.20
CA ARG A 348 -24.40 -9.32 6.31
C ARG A 348 -23.75 -8.83 7.61
N PHE A 349 -24.44 -8.01 8.41
CA PHE A 349 -23.92 -7.40 9.63
C PHE A 349 -24.52 -7.93 10.94
N HIS A 350 -25.42 -8.93 10.88
CA HIS A 350 -25.90 -9.67 12.05
C HIS A 350 -25.59 -11.17 11.92
N ARG A 351 -24.30 -11.51 11.83
CA ARG A 351 -23.82 -12.82 12.32
C ARG A 351 -23.24 -12.62 13.71
N GLN A 352 -24.02 -12.98 14.73
CA GLN A 352 -23.48 -13.28 16.05
C GLN A 352 -22.52 -14.50 15.95
N PRO A 353 -21.44 -14.54 16.75
CA PRO A 353 -20.50 -15.64 16.76
C PRO A 353 -21.04 -16.78 17.63
N GLY A 354 -21.39 -17.91 17.01
CA GLY A 354 -21.68 -19.15 17.73
C GLY A 354 -22.63 -20.07 16.98
N SER A 355 -22.21 -21.35 16.83
CA SER A 355 -22.96 -22.52 16.33
C SER A 355 -22.75 -22.90 14.83
N PRO A 356 -22.79 -24.21 14.50
CA PRO A 356 -21.74 -24.86 13.70
C PRO A 356 -22.09 -25.06 12.23
N GLN A 357 -21.03 -25.26 11.44
CA GLN A 357 -21.09 -25.68 10.04
C GLN A 357 -21.91 -26.97 9.86
N ALA A 358 -22.93 -26.91 9.01
CA ALA A 358 -23.56 -28.09 8.43
C ALA A 358 -23.55 -27.96 6.90
N TRP A 359 -22.70 -28.80 6.30
CA TRP A 359 -22.94 -29.68 5.14
C TRP A 359 -23.99 -29.23 4.12
N TRP A 360 -23.61 -29.22 2.84
CA TRP A 360 -24.21 -30.02 1.74
C TRP A 360 -23.60 -29.55 0.41
N ALA A 361 -22.67 -30.34 -0.11
CA ALA A 361 -22.33 -30.38 -1.54
C ALA A 361 -22.54 -31.83 -2.00
N ARG A 362 -23.57 -32.01 -2.84
CA ARG A 362 -23.62 -33.05 -3.86
C ARG A 362 -23.90 -32.34 -5.18
#